data_AF-A0A843C1U3-F1
#
_entry.id   AF-A0A843C1U3-F1
#
_cell.length_a   1.000
_cell.length_b   1.000
_cell.length_c   1.000
_cell.angle_alpha   90.00
_cell.angle_beta   90.00
_cell.angle_gamma   90.00
#
_symmetry.space_group_name_H-M   'P 1'
#
loop_
_entity.id
_entity.type
_entity.pdbx_description
1 polymer ?
#
loop_
_entity_poly.entity_id
_entity_poly.type
_entity_poly.pdbx_seq_one_letter_code
_entity_poly.pdbx_strand_id
1 'polypeptide(L)'
;EKEYSNKYVNLRILKSTQEYLKSDSNEHTSVYPIKIPDDFLYQMLKLKGAQGADGVIHQIFKLGLSVWSEKLYNTVFGSQQNLEDFIELVKNRNKEDE
;
A
#
# COMPACT_ATOMS: atom_id res chain seq x y z
N GLU A 1 -11.29 14.87 16.76
CA GLU A 1 -10.83 15.40 15.46
C GLU A 1 -9.45 14.94 14.99
N LYS A 2 -8.33 15.29 15.63
CA LYS A 2 -6.97 14.94 15.11
C LYS A 2 -6.74 13.42 14.95
N GLU A 3 -7.15 12.63 15.94
CA GLU A 3 -7.04 11.17 15.89
C GLU A 3 -7.92 10.56 14.80
N TYR A 4 -9.17 11.04 14.69
CA TYR A 4 -10.10 10.63 13.64
C TYR A 4 -9.54 10.89 12.24
N SER A 5 -9.06 12.11 11.99
CA SER A 5 -8.46 12.49 10.72
C SER A 5 -7.27 11.60 10.36
N ASN A 6 -6.39 11.33 11.32
CA ASN A 6 -5.26 10.42 11.13
C ASN A 6 -5.72 8.98 10.79
N LYS A 7 -6.63 8.40 11.58
CA LYS A 7 -7.16 7.05 11.33
C LYS A 7 -7.89 6.97 9.98
N TYR A 8 -8.61 8.01 9.59
CA TYR A 8 -9.33 8.08 8.32
C TYR A 8 -8.39 8.11 7.11
N VAL A 9 -7.32 8.91 7.15
CA VAL A 9 -6.29 8.92 6.09
C VAL A 9 -5.63 7.56 5.98
N ASN A 10 -5.24 6.96 7.10
CA ASN A 10 -4.59 5.64 7.11
C ASN A 10 -5.53 4.53 6.62
N LEU A 11 -6.82 4.57 6.95
CA LEU A 11 -7.82 3.66 6.41
C LEU A 11 -7.87 3.71 4.88
N ARG A 12 -7.87 4.92 4.30
CA ARG A 12 -7.88 5.11 2.84
C ARG A 12 -6.60 4.59 2.18
N ILE A 13 -5.44 4.84 2.80
CA ILE A 13 -4.14 4.34 2.33
C ILE A 13 -4.12 2.81 2.36
N LEU A 14 -4.56 2.18 3.46
CA LEU A 14 -4.62 0.73 3.58
C LEU A 14 -5.56 0.12 2.54
N LYS A 15 -6.73 0.73 2.32
CA LYS A 15 -7.68 0.28 1.28
C LYS A 15 -7.05 0.34 -0.13
N SER A 16 -6.47 1.48 -0.50
CA SER A 16 -5.81 1.63 -1.80
C SER A 16 -4.64 0.66 -1.97
N THR A 17 -3.88 0.41 -0.90
CA THR A 17 -2.78 -0.57 -0.90
C THR A 17 -3.30 -1.99 -1.11
N GLN A 18 -4.39 -2.38 -0.45
CA GLN A 18 -5.02 -3.68 -0.66
C GLN A 18 -5.53 -3.85 -2.09
N GLU A 19 -6.09 -2.79 -2.69
CA GLU A 19 -6.53 -2.80 -4.10
C GLU A 19 -5.34 -2.93 -5.07
N TYR A 20 -4.23 -2.23 -4.81
CA TYR A 20 -2.99 -2.35 -5.57
C TYR A 20 -2.41 -3.77 -5.52
N LEU A 21 -2.39 -4.40 -4.34
CA LEU A 21 -1.84 -5.75 -4.18
C LEU A 21 -2.71 -6.83 -4.84
N LYS A 22 -4.02 -6.61 -4.94
CA LYS A 22 -4.98 -7.53 -5.59
C LYS A 22 -5.04 -7.41 -7.10
N SER A 23 -4.69 -6.25 -7.65
CA SER A 23 -4.73 -6.02 -9.10
C SER A 23 -3.41 -6.45 -9.74
N ASP A 24 -3.49 -7.33 -10.73
CA ASP A 24 -2.37 -7.63 -11.64
C ASP A 24 -2.29 -6.65 -12.81
N SER A 25 -3.22 -5.68 -12.89
CA SER A 25 -3.56 -5.00 -14.15
C SER A 25 -3.84 -3.50 -14.08
N ASN A 26 -3.60 -2.78 -12.99
CA ASN A 26 -3.96 -1.36 -12.94
C ASN A 26 -2.79 -0.44 -13.32
N GLU A 27 -2.94 0.14 -14.51
CA GLU A 27 -2.17 1.24 -15.05
C GLU A 27 -2.24 2.51 -14.18
N HIS A 28 -1.06 3.14 -14.09
CA HIS A 28 -0.80 4.56 -13.80
C HIS A 28 -1.05 5.09 -12.38
N THR A 29 0.04 5.16 -11.63
CA THR A 29 0.54 6.43 -11.06
C THR A 29 2.00 6.24 -10.63
N SER A 30 2.95 6.48 -11.53
CA SER A 30 4.38 6.44 -11.20
C SER A 30 4.79 7.76 -10.55
N VAL A 31 4.92 7.77 -9.23
CA VAL A 31 5.47 8.92 -8.51
C VAL A 31 6.96 8.69 -8.31
N TYR A 32 7.77 9.35 -9.14
CA TYR A 32 9.24 9.40 -9.07
C TYR A 32 9.96 8.06 -9.31
N PRO A 33 11.08 8.02 -10.05
CA PRO A 33 11.82 6.78 -10.27
C PRO A 33 12.41 6.24 -8.97
N ILE A 34 12.16 4.96 -8.69
CA ILE A 34 12.79 4.23 -7.59
C ILE A 34 14.29 4.12 -7.91
N LYS A 35 15.14 4.50 -6.96
CA LYS A 35 16.60 4.27 -7.08
C LYS A 35 16.88 2.80 -6.81
N ILE A 36 17.60 2.15 -7.73
CA ILE A 36 17.91 0.73 -7.68
C ILE A 36 19.43 0.57 -7.62
N PRO A 37 19.99 -0.32 -6.77
CA PRO A 37 21.42 -0.55 -6.74
C PRO A 37 21.97 -0.99 -8.09
N ASP A 38 23.06 -0.36 -8.54
CA ASP A 38 23.58 -0.50 -9.90
C ASP A 38 23.92 -1.95 -10.26
N ASP A 39 24.66 -2.67 -9.40
CA ASP A 39 25.02 -4.06 -9.68
C ASP A 39 23.79 -4.97 -9.67
N PHE A 40 22.85 -4.76 -8.76
CA PHE A 40 21.60 -5.53 -8.76
C PHE A 40 20.84 -5.35 -10.09
N LEU A 41 20.68 -4.11 -10.55
CA LEU A 41 20.05 -3.82 -11.84
C LEU A 41 20.81 -4.46 -12.99
N TYR A 42 22.14 -4.30 -13.02
CA TYR A 42 23.00 -4.87 -14.05
C TYR A 42 22.90 -6.39 -14.14
N GLN A 43 23.02 -7.09 -13.00
CA GLN A 43 22.92 -8.54 -12.95
C GLN A 43 21.52 -9.02 -13.35
N MET A 44 20.45 -8.35 -12.88
CA MET A 44 19.09 -8.73 -13.25
C MET A 44 18.81 -8.53 -14.74
N LEU A 45 19.28 -7.42 -15.32
CA LEU A 45 19.19 -7.18 -16.77
C LEU A 45 19.92 -8.25 -17.57
N LYS A 46 21.12 -8.64 -17.14
CA LYS A 46 21.92 -9.68 -17.80
C LYS A 46 21.26 -11.06 -17.72
N LEU A 47 20.65 -11.40 -16.58
CA LEU A 47 20.07 -12.72 -16.32
C LEU A 47 18.65 -12.89 -16.88
N LYS A 48 17.84 -11.82 -16.86
CA LYS A 48 16.40 -11.90 -17.12
C LYS A 48 15.88 -10.92 -18.17
N GLY A 49 16.74 -10.08 -18.74
CA GLY A 49 16.34 -9.00 -19.65
C GLY A 49 15.56 -7.89 -18.95
N ALA A 50 15.15 -6.88 -19.71
CA ALA A 50 14.46 -5.69 -19.17
C ALA A 50 13.13 -6.03 -18.48
N GLN A 51 12.26 -6.81 -19.14
CA GLN A 51 10.96 -7.20 -18.59
C GLN A 51 11.10 -8.07 -17.34
N GLY A 52 12.07 -8.99 -17.33
CA GLY A 52 12.32 -9.84 -16.17
C GLY A 52 12.93 -9.09 -14.99
N ALA A 53 13.80 -8.11 -15.25
CA ALA A 53 14.33 -7.23 -14.22
C ALA A 53 13.22 -6.36 -13.61
N ASP A 54 12.39 -5.73 -14.44
CA ASP A 54 11.23 -4.94 -14.02
C ASP A 54 10.27 -5.77 -13.17
N GLY A 55 9.95 -7.00 -13.62
CA GLY A 55 9.12 -7.93 -12.86
C GLY A 55 9.70 -8.24 -11.48
N VAL A 56 11.00 -8.48 -11.36
CA VAL A 56 11.65 -8.73 -10.04
C VAL A 56 11.56 -7.48 -9.15
N ILE A 57 11.83 -6.30 -9.69
CA ILE A 57 11.75 -5.03 -8.95
C ILE A 57 10.32 -4.80 -8.45
N HIS A 58 9.34 -5.03 -9.30
CA HIS A 58 7.92 -4.92 -8.96
C HIS A 58 7.54 -5.90 -7.84
N GLN A 59 8.02 -7.14 -7.89
CA GLN A 59 7.78 -8.12 -6.82
C GLN A 59 8.41 -7.71 -5.49
N ILE A 60 9.65 -7.18 -5.51
CA ILE A 60 10.29 -6.63 -4.30
C ILE A 60 9.46 -5.50 -3.72
N PHE A 61 8.96 -4.59 -4.58
CA PHE A 61 8.09 -3.51 -4.15
C PHE A 61 6.78 -4.02 -3.53
N LYS A 62 6.07 -4.96 -4.19
CA LYS A 62 4.85 -5.59 -3.65
C LYS A 62 5.09 -6.24 -2.29
N LEU A 63 6.19 -6.98 -2.12
CA LEU A 63 6.57 -7.59 -0.84
C LEU A 63 6.80 -6.53 0.25
N GLY A 64 7.58 -5.49 -0.05
CA GLY A 64 7.84 -4.40 0.88
C GLY A 64 6.55 -3.66 1.27
N LEU A 65 5.68 -3.39 0.30
CA LEU A 65 4.40 -2.72 0.50
C LEU A 65 3.46 -3.56 1.38
N SER A 66 3.43 -4.88 1.19
CA SER A 66 2.66 -5.81 2.03
C SER A 66 3.11 -5.70 3.50
N VAL A 67 4.41 -5.86 3.76
CA VAL A 67 4.99 -5.78 5.12
C VAL A 67 4.76 -4.41 5.76
N TRP A 68 4.91 -3.34 4.98
CA TRP A 68 4.67 -1.99 5.47
C TRP A 68 3.21 -1.75 5.83
N SER A 69 2.27 -2.20 4.99
CA SER A 69 0.83 -2.01 5.24
C SER A 69 0.35 -2.75 6.49
N GLU A 70 0.90 -3.94 6.76
CA GLU A 70 0.62 -4.68 8.00
C GLU A 70 1.13 -3.93 9.23
N LYS A 71 2.36 -3.40 9.18
CA LYS A 71 2.89 -2.56 10.27
C LYS A 71 2.05 -1.30 10.49
N LEU A 72 1.60 -0.66 9.42
CA LEU A 72 0.75 0.52 9.50
C LEU A 72 -0.58 0.18 10.16
N TYR A 73 -1.23 -0.91 9.74
CA TYR A 73 -2.46 -1.39 10.34
C TYR A 73 -2.31 -1.66 11.85
N ASN A 74 -1.26 -2.40 12.23
CA ASN A 74 -0.99 -2.71 13.64
C ASN A 74 -0.71 -1.46 14.47
N THR A 75 -0.07 -0.44 13.89
CA THR A 75 0.22 0.83 14.57
C THR A 75 -1.03 1.69 14.75
N VAL A 76 -1.90 1.73 13.74
CA VAL A 76 -3.04 2.67 13.70
C VAL A 76 -4.28 2.08 14.36
N PHE A 77 -4.55 0.79 14.13
CA PHE A 77 -5.75 0.11 14.60
C PHE A 77 -5.43 -0.96 15.64
N GLY A 78 -4.33 -1.71 15.46
CA GLY A 78 -3.83 -2.69 16.43
C GLY A 78 -4.67 -3.95 16.60
N SER A 79 -5.94 -3.94 16.18
CA SER A 79 -6.82 -5.11 16.17
C SER A 79 -7.93 -4.94 15.13
N GLN A 80 -8.53 -6.07 14.76
CA GLN A 80 -9.65 -6.09 13.82
C GLN A 80 -10.88 -5.39 14.42
N GLN A 81 -11.15 -5.62 15.71
CA GLN A 81 -12.25 -4.96 16.41
C GLN A 81 -12.14 -3.43 16.32
N ASN A 82 -10.97 -2.89 16.62
CA ASN A 82 -10.75 -1.44 16.57
C ASN A 82 -10.92 -0.85 15.15
N LEU A 83 -10.59 -1.63 14.12
CA LEU A 83 -10.82 -1.24 12.73
C LEU A 83 -12.32 -1.22 12.41
N GLU A 84 -13.05 -2.27 12.80
CA GLU A 84 -14.49 -2.39 12.59
C GLU A 84 -15.26 -1.27 13.30
N ASP A 85 -14.93 -1.01 14.57
CA ASP A 85 -15.49 0.09 15.37
C ASP A 85 -15.25 1.44 14.68
N PHE A 86 -14.04 1.65 14.13
CA PHE A 86 -13.72 2.88 13.42
C PHE A 86 -14.47 3.02 12.09
N ILE A 87 -14.65 1.92 11.35
CA ILE A 87 -15.44 1.91 10.11
C ILE A 87 -16.90 2.25 10.41
N GLU A 88 -17.47 1.72 11.49
CA GLU A 88 -18.82 2.05 11.93
C GLU A 88 -18.95 3.54 12.27
N LEU A 89 -17.98 4.08 13.01
CA LEU A 89 -17.93 5.51 13.34
C LEU A 89 -17.89 6.38 12.07
N VAL A 90 -17.08 6.03 11.06
CA VAL A 90 -17.03 6.72 9.77
C VAL A 90 -18.38 6.66 9.04
N LYS A 91 -19.05 5.50 9.04
CA LYS A 91 -20.37 5.33 8.43
C LYS A 91 -21.43 6.20 9.09
N ASN A 92 -21.41 6.31 10.41
CA ASN A 92 -22.39 7.10 11.15
C ASN A 92 -22.20 8.60 10.88
N ARG A 93 -20.96 9.10 10.89
CA ARG A 93 -20.67 10.49 10.52
C ARG A 93 -21.14 10.83 9.10
N ASN A 94 -20.87 9.96 8.13
CA ASN A 94 -21.31 10.20 6.75
C ASN A 94 -22.84 10.21 6.58
N LYS A 95 -23.60 9.58 7.48
CA LYS A 95 -25.08 9.61 7.46
C LYS A 95 -25.66 10.82 8.18
N GLU A 96 -24.94 11.40 9.13
CA GLU A 96 -25.33 12.62 9.84
C GLU A 96 -25.05 13.89 8.99
N ASP A 97 -24.13 13.78 8.03
CA ASP A 97 -23.78 14.83 7.07
C ASP A 97 -24.63 14.82 5.78
N GLU A 98 -25.60 13.89 5.64
CA GLU A 98 -26.59 13.78 4.55
C GLU A 98 -27.98 14.33 4.97
#